data_AF-A0A173STG7-F1
#
_entry.id   AF-A0A173STG7-F1
#
_cell.length_a   1.000
_cell.length_b   1.000
_cell.length_c   1.000
_cell.angle_alpha   90.00
_cell.angle_beta   90.00
_cell.angle_gamma   90.00
#
_symmetry.space_group_name_H-M   'P 1'
#
loop_
_entity.id
_entity.type
_entity.pdbx_description
1 polymer ?
#
loop_
_entity_poly.entity_id
_entity_poly.type
_entity_poly.pdbx_seq_one_letter_code
_entity_poly.pdbx_strand_id
1 'polypeptide(L)'
;MCITRNELEKKIEELRSLKALKEETENELKALEHEVISYMTENELTEEITNNAKITYKPQSRTTLDKAKLTEVLGDDLKSYEKVTTYSVLRIK
;
A
#
# COMPACT_ATOMS: atom_id res chain seq x y z
N MET A 1 -7.86 -22.91 20.62
CA MET A 1 -6.97 -24.04 20.31
C MET A 1 -5.61 -23.47 19.93
N CYS A 2 -4.56 -23.80 20.66
CA CYS A 2 -3.20 -23.36 20.34
C CYS A 2 -2.59 -24.37 19.37
N ILE A 3 -2.08 -23.92 18.24
CA ILE A 3 -1.35 -24.78 17.30
C ILE A 3 -0.03 -25.26 17.93
N THR A 4 0.40 -26.45 17.54
CA THR A 4 1.71 -26.99 17.89
C THR A 4 2.83 -26.25 17.14
N ARG A 5 4.08 -26.40 17.61
CA ARG A 5 5.25 -25.83 16.92
C ARG A 5 5.39 -26.33 15.48
N ASN A 6 5.16 -27.62 15.25
CA ASN A 6 5.25 -28.21 13.91
C ASN A 6 4.19 -27.64 12.97
N GLU A 7 2.97 -27.39 13.46
CA GLU A 7 1.91 -26.74 12.68
C GLU A 7 2.22 -25.26 12.41
N LEU A 8 2.85 -24.56 13.36
CA LEU A 8 3.33 -23.20 13.16
C LEU A 8 4.39 -23.14 12.05
N GLU A 9 5.37 -24.05 12.07
CA GLU A 9 6.43 -24.13 11.06
C GLU A 9 5.83 -24.37 9.66
N LYS A 10 4.89 -25.31 9.51
CA LYS A 10 4.15 -25.52 8.26
C LYS A 10 3.39 -24.28 7.79
N LYS A 11 2.68 -23.60 8.70
CA LYS A 11 1.97 -22.35 8.38
C LYS A 11 2.92 -21.23 7.97
N ILE A 12 4.13 -21.16 8.53
CA ILE A 12 5.16 -20.20 8.13
C ILE A 12 5.64 -20.48 6.70
N GLU A 13 5.88 -21.74 6.36
CA GLU A 13 6.26 -22.15 5.00
C GLU A 13 5.17 -21.80 3.98
N GLU A 14 3.91 -22.19 4.24
CA GLU A 14 2.77 -21.83 3.40
C GLU A 14 2.65 -20.31 3.22
N LEU A 15 2.81 -19.54 4.30
CA LEU A 15 2.72 -18.08 4.27
C LEU A 15 3.83 -17.47 3.42
N ARG A 16 5.06 -17.99 3.48
CA ARG A 16 6.18 -17.53 2.64
C ARG A 16 5.90 -17.81 1.15
N SER A 17 5.42 -19.01 0.82
CA SER A 17 5.06 -19.37 -0.54
C SER A 17 3.95 -18.47 -1.10
N LEU A 18 2.90 -18.22 -0.32
CA LEU A 18 1.81 -17.32 -0.72
C LEU A 18 2.27 -15.86 -0.88
N LYS A 19 3.22 -15.39 -0.06
CA LYS A 19 3.81 -14.05 -0.22
C LYS A 19 4.59 -13.92 -1.52
N ALA A 20 5.39 -14.94 -1.87
CA ALA A 20 6.13 -14.95 -3.13
C ALA A 20 5.19 -14.90 -4.33
N LEU A 21 4.14 -15.74 -4.32
CA LEU A 21 3.11 -15.72 -5.36
C LEU A 21 2.40 -14.36 -5.44
N LYS A 22 2.05 -13.77 -4.29
CA LYS A 22 1.44 -12.45 -4.23
C LYS A 22 2.35 -11.38 -4.85
N GLU A 23 3.65 -11.41 -4.57
CA GLU A 23 4.61 -10.45 -5.12
C GLU A 23 4.72 -10.58 -6.64
N GLU A 24 4.76 -11.81 -7.16
CA GLU A 24 4.74 -12.08 -8.61
C GLU A 24 3.47 -11.51 -9.27
N THR A 25 2.29 -11.83 -8.72
CA THR A 25 1.03 -11.29 -9.23
C THR A 25 0.95 -9.75 -9.10
N GLU A 26 1.46 -9.17 -8.02
CA GLU A 26 1.53 -7.70 -7.88
C GLU A 26 2.43 -7.06 -8.94
N ASN A 27 3.49 -7.74 -9.39
CA ASN A 27 4.34 -7.24 -10.47
C ASN A 27 3.66 -7.34 -11.83
N GLU A 28 2.94 -8.44 -12.10
CA GLU A 28 2.13 -8.58 -13.32
C GLU A 28 1.03 -7.52 -13.39
N LEU A 29 0.32 -7.28 -12.28
CA LEU A 29 -0.70 -6.22 -12.19
C LEU A 29 -0.10 -4.84 -12.50
N LYS A 30 1.05 -4.51 -11.91
CA LYS A 30 1.73 -3.23 -12.18
C LYS A 30 2.14 -3.09 -13.65
N ALA A 31 2.57 -4.18 -14.29
CA ALA A 31 2.91 -4.15 -15.72
C ALA A 31 1.67 -3.82 -16.57
N LEU A 32 0.53 -4.46 -16.30
CA LEU A 32 -0.74 -4.18 -16.97
C LEU A 32 -1.25 -2.76 -16.67
N GLU A 33 -1.17 -2.30 -15.42
CA GLU A 33 -1.53 -0.93 -15.04
C GLU A 33 -0.67 0.09 -15.80
N HIS A 34 0.63 -0.18 -15.95
CA HIS A 34 1.53 0.68 -16.72
C HIS A 34 1.12 0.75 -18.19
N GLU A 35 0.75 -0.36 -18.82
CA GLU A 35 0.24 -0.37 -20.21
C GLU A 35 -1.01 0.50 -20.36
N VAL A 36 -1.96 0.41 -19.41
CA VAL A 36 -3.16 1.25 -19.40
C VAL A 36 -2.80 2.74 -19.23
N ILE A 37 -1.86 3.06 -18.33
CA ILE A 37 -1.38 4.43 -18.13
C ILE A 37 -0.69 4.96 -19.39
N SER A 38 0.15 4.16 -20.05
CA SER A 38 0.80 4.52 -21.31
C SER A 38 -0.26 4.87 -22.36
N TYR A 39 -1.28 4.03 -22.54
CA TYR A 39 -2.39 4.31 -23.45
C TYR A 39 -3.08 5.63 -23.12
N MET A 40 -3.46 5.85 -21.86
CA MET A 40 -4.12 7.10 -21.45
C MET A 40 -3.22 8.33 -21.71
N THR A 41 -1.91 8.19 -21.49
CA THR A 41 -0.94 9.28 -21.65
C THR A 41 -0.66 9.59 -23.12
N GLU A 42 -0.44 8.58 -23.95
CA GLU A 42 -0.20 8.72 -25.40
C GLU A 42 -1.40 9.35 -26.12
N ASN A 43 -2.61 9.14 -25.60
CA ASN A 43 -3.85 9.70 -26.15
C ASN A 43 -4.32 10.96 -25.41
N GLU A 44 -3.54 11.48 -24.45
CA GLU A 44 -3.87 12.67 -23.65
C GLU A 44 -5.25 12.59 -22.95
N LEU A 45 -5.65 11.38 -22.53
CA LEU A 45 -6.95 11.10 -21.94
C LEU A 45 -6.91 11.25 -20.42
N THR A 46 -7.98 11.83 -19.88
CA THR A 46 -8.22 11.86 -18.42
C THR A 46 -9.35 10.91 -18.01
N GLU A 47 -10.12 10.42 -18.98
CA GLU A 47 -11.26 9.55 -18.81
C GLU A 47 -11.49 8.76 -20.10
N GLU A 48 -11.81 7.47 -19.97
CA GLU A 48 -12.15 6.58 -21.08
C GLU A 48 -13.26 5.62 -20.62
N ILE A 49 -14.24 5.32 -21.48
CA ILE A 49 -15.33 4.40 -21.17
C ILE A 49 -15.32 3.25 -22.17
N THR A 50 -15.10 2.04 -21.68
CA THR A 50 -15.15 0.82 -22.48
C THR A 50 -16.50 0.10 -22.28
N ASN A 51 -16.71 -1.00 -22.99
CA ASN A 51 -17.91 -1.83 -22.84
C ASN A 51 -18.11 -2.40 -21.43
N ASN A 52 -17.05 -2.46 -20.63
CA ASN A 52 -17.02 -3.16 -19.34
C ASN A 52 -16.45 -2.33 -18.18
N ALA A 53 -15.88 -1.14 -18.44
CA ALA A 53 -15.27 -0.33 -17.39
C ALA A 53 -15.25 1.15 -17.73
N LYS A 54 -15.06 1.97 -16.69
CA LYS A 54 -14.71 3.38 -16.79
C LYS A 54 -13.32 3.57 -16.20
N ILE A 55 -12.43 4.18 -16.97
CA ILE A 55 -11.05 4.47 -16.61
C ILE A 55 -10.94 5.98 -16.34
N THR A 56 -10.25 6.37 -15.27
CA THR A 56 -9.95 7.77 -15.00
C THR A 56 -8.49 7.92 -14.60
N TYR A 57 -7.77 8.81 -15.26
CA TYR A 57 -6.37 9.11 -14.96
C TYR A 57 -6.23 10.62 -14.78
N LYS A 58 -6.36 11.06 -13.53
CA LYS A 58 -6.38 12.48 -13.15
C LYS A 58 -5.33 12.74 -12.07
N PRO A 59 -4.61 13.88 -12.12
CA PRO A 59 -3.70 14.25 -11.04
C PRO A 59 -4.43 14.23 -9.68
N GLN A 60 -3.79 13.64 -8.68
CA GLN A 60 -4.26 13.60 -7.30
C GLN A 60 -3.22 14.26 -6.41
N SER A 61 -3.66 15.01 -5.40
CA SER A 61 -2.77 15.60 -4.40
C SER A 61 -3.18 15.13 -3.00
N ARG A 62 -2.17 14.91 -2.16
CA ARG A 62 -2.34 14.59 -0.74
C ARG A 62 -1.53 15.58 0.08
N THR A 63 -2.17 16.19 1.06
CA THR A 63 -1.47 17.04 2.03
C THR A 63 -1.17 16.21 3.28
N THR A 64 0.09 16.19 3.70
CA THR A 64 0.53 15.60 4.98
C THR A 64 1.21 16.68 5.81
N LEU A 65 1.03 16.62 7.12
CA LEU A 65 1.69 17.55 8.03
C LEU A 65 3.18 17.23 8.14
N ASP A 66 4.02 18.26 8.01
CA ASP A 66 5.46 18.15 8.27
C ASP A 66 5.70 18.20 9.78
N LYS A 67 5.84 17.01 10.36
CA LYS A 67 6.04 16.86 11.80
C LYS A 67 7.31 17.59 12.28
N ALA A 68 8.37 17.64 11.48
CA ALA A 68 9.62 18.29 11.88
C ALA A 68 9.43 19.80 12.01
N LYS A 69 8.83 20.44 10.99
CA LYS A 69 8.51 21.88 11.04
C LYS A 69 7.52 22.22 12.14
N LEU A 70 6.52 21.37 12.38
CA LEU A 70 5.59 21.58 13.49
C LEU A 70 6.29 21.47 14.85
N THR A 71 7.32 20.62 14.97
CA THR A 71 8.11 20.52 16.21
C THR A 71 8.96 21.78 16.45
N GLU A 72 9.47 22.42 15.39
CA GLU A 72 10.21 23.70 15.52
C GLU A 72 9.33 24.84 16.04
N VAL A 73 8.03 24.85 15.68
CA VAL A 73 7.08 25.90 16.09
C VAL A 73 6.45 25.60 17.45
N LEU A 74 6.04 24.35 17.69
CA LEU A 74 5.24 23.96 18.86
C LEU A 74 6.06 23.30 19.96
N GLY A 75 7.30 22.88 19.69
CA GLY A 75 8.15 22.20 20.67
C GLY A 75 7.45 21.02 21.34
N ASP A 76 7.48 21.00 22.68
CA ASP A 76 6.85 19.95 23.48
C ASP A 76 5.30 19.98 23.45
N ASP A 77 4.68 21.10 23.11
CA ASP A 77 3.22 21.22 23.04
C ASP A 77 2.62 20.40 21.90
N LEU A 78 3.44 20.04 20.90
CA LEU A 78 3.03 19.18 19.78
C LEU A 78 2.43 17.86 20.28
N LYS A 79 2.94 17.29 21.39
CA LYS A 79 2.49 16.02 21.95
C LYS A 79 1.00 16.01 22.32
N SER A 80 0.44 17.16 22.71
CA SER A 80 -0.98 17.27 23.06
C SER A 80 -1.92 17.04 21.88
N TYR A 81 -1.41 17.21 20.65
CA TYR A 81 -2.13 16.99 19.40
C TYR A 81 -1.90 15.60 18.82
N GLU A 82 -1.00 14.80 19.41
CA GLU A 82 -0.67 13.46 18.91
C GLU A 82 -1.62 12.40 19.48
N LYS A 83 -2.20 11.60 18.60
CA LYS A 83 -2.92 10.39 19.00
C LYS A 83 -2.02 9.17 18.84
N VAL A 84 -1.58 8.60 19.97
CA VAL A 84 -0.78 7.36 19.96
C VAL A 84 -1.71 6.15 19.95
N THR A 85 -1.58 5.30 18.93
CA THR A 85 -2.25 3.99 18.86
C THR A 85 -1.20 2.90 18.81
N THR A 86 -1.26 1.94 19.74
CA THR A 86 -0.34 0.80 19.80
C THR A 86 -1.00 -0.47 19.25
N TYR A 87 -0.31 -1.18 18.36
CA TYR A 87 -0.76 -2.46 17.81
C TYR A 87 0.43 -3.42 17.62
N SER A 88 0.18 -4.72 17.76
CA SER A 88 1.18 -5.76 17.53
C SER A 88 1.34 -6.05 16.04
N VAL A 89 2.59 -6.23 15.59
CA VAL A 89 2.90 -6.55 14.20
C VAL A 89 3.59 -7.91 14.13
N LEU A 90 3.06 -8.81 13.30
CA LEU A 90 3.71 -10.08 12.98
C LEU A 90 4.84 -9.84 11.97
N ARG A 91 6.08 -10.24 12.32
CA ARG A 91 7.23 -10.22 11.42
C ARG A 91 7.83 -11.62 11.32
N ILE A 92 7.90 -12.13 10.09
CA ILE A 92 8.51 -13.41 9.76
C ILE A 92 9.65 -13.05 8.80
N LYS A 93 10.89 -13.20 9.25
CA LYS A 93 12.10 -13.07 8.44
C LYS A 93 12.43 -14.40 7.80
#